data_AF-A0A973QF48-F1
#
_entry.id   AF-A0A973QF48-F1
#
_cell.length_a   1.000
_cell.length_b   1.000
_cell.length_c   1.000
_cell.angle_alpha   90.00
_cell.angle_beta   90.00
_cell.angle_gamma   90.00
#
_symmetry.space_group_name_H-M   'P 1'
#
loop_
_entity.id
_entity.type
_entity.pdbx_description
1 polymer ?
#
loop_
_entity_poly.entity_id
_entity_poly.type
_entity_poly.pdbx_seq_one_letter_code
_entity_poly.pdbx_strand_id
1 'polypeptide(L)'
;MDAREKILEAAARLLAEAPAAEVSTRAVCEAAGVGAPMLYRLFGDKAGLLAAVVDRGFEQYLASKRAARPGDDPVADLRSGWDNHLRFALEHPHHYRLMYSPELTVPPAAAREAHALLHAILERCAAA
;
A
#
# COMPACT_ATOMS: atom_id res chain seq x y z
N MET A 1 -16.64 -9.43 -0.59
CA MET A 1 -15.18 -9.52 -0.78
C MET A 1 -14.88 -10.74 -1.63
N ASP A 2 -14.31 -10.53 -2.81
CA ASP A 2 -13.97 -11.62 -3.73
C ASP A 2 -12.75 -12.44 -3.23
N ALA A 3 -12.43 -13.56 -3.88
CA ALA A 3 -11.32 -14.41 -3.46
C ALA A 3 -9.95 -13.72 -3.57
N ARG A 4 -9.77 -12.83 -4.56
CA ARG A 4 -8.52 -12.10 -4.76
C ARG A 4 -8.29 -11.12 -3.61
N GLU A 5 -9.32 -10.37 -3.23
CA GLU A 5 -9.30 -9.44 -2.11
C GLU A 5 -9.01 -10.14 -0.79
N LYS A 6 -9.68 -11.27 -0.50
CA LYS A 6 -9.42 -12.07 0.71
C LYS A 6 -7.97 -12.51 0.82
N ILE A 7 -7.38 -12.95 -0.29
CA ILE A 7 -5.97 -13.39 -0.33
C ILE A 7 -5.02 -12.23 -0.08
N LEU A 8 -5.26 -11.08 -0.73
CA LEU A 8 -4.41 -9.90 -0.56
C LEU A 8 -4.46 -9.36 0.88
N GLU A 9 -5.63 -9.33 1.48
CA GLU A 9 -5.83 -8.89 2.88
C GLU A 9 -5.12 -9.83 3.86
N ALA A 10 -5.29 -11.15 3.69
CA ALA A 10 -4.64 -12.15 4.52
C ALA A 10 -3.11 -12.10 4.39
N ALA A 11 -2.61 -11.95 3.17
CA ALA A 11 -1.18 -11.81 2.90
C ALA A 11 -0.62 -10.52 3.51
N ALA A 12 -1.30 -9.38 3.36
CA ALA A 12 -0.89 -8.11 3.96
C ALA A 12 -0.76 -8.21 5.48
N ARG A 13 -1.75 -8.83 6.15
CA ARG A 13 -1.73 -9.07 7.60
C ARG A 13 -0.52 -9.90 8.01
N LEU A 14 -0.30 -11.05 7.37
CA LEU A 14 0.82 -11.94 7.71
C LEU A 14 2.18 -11.28 7.50
N LEU A 15 2.34 -10.51 6.43
CA LEU A 15 3.59 -9.82 6.11
C LEU A 15 3.88 -8.65 7.05
N ALA A 16 2.87 -8.12 7.73
CA ALA A 16 3.06 -7.10 8.74
C ALA A 16 3.48 -7.68 10.11
N GLU A 17 3.27 -8.97 10.32
CA GLU A 17 3.60 -9.69 11.55
C GLU A 17 4.95 -10.40 11.47
N ALA A 18 5.39 -10.80 10.27
CA ALA A 18 6.62 -11.54 10.07
C ALA A 18 7.34 -11.14 8.76
N PRO A 19 8.67 -11.33 8.67
CA PRO A 19 9.41 -11.13 7.43
C PRO A 19 8.82 -11.90 6.25
N ALA A 20 8.87 -11.33 5.04
CA ALA A 20 8.31 -11.96 3.85
C ALA A 20 8.87 -13.37 3.56
N ALA A 21 10.10 -13.66 3.98
CA ALA A 21 10.70 -14.99 3.87
C ALA A 21 9.93 -16.06 4.66
N GLU A 22 9.36 -15.70 5.81
CA GLU A 22 8.67 -16.59 6.74
C GLU A 22 7.18 -16.80 6.39
N VAL A 23 6.57 -15.89 5.63
CA VAL A 23 5.18 -16.03 5.17
C VAL A 23 5.08 -17.04 4.03
N SER A 24 4.38 -18.16 4.26
CA SER A 24 4.15 -19.19 3.22
C SER A 24 2.83 -18.97 2.47
N THR A 25 2.75 -19.37 1.20
CA THR A 25 1.50 -19.35 0.42
C THR A 25 0.43 -20.23 1.05
N ARG A 26 0.82 -21.30 1.75
CA ARG A 26 -0.08 -22.14 2.53
C ARG A 26 -0.72 -21.37 3.70
N ALA A 27 0.08 -20.66 4.48
CA ALA A 27 -0.43 -19.84 5.59
C ALA A 27 -1.40 -18.76 5.09
N VAL A 28 -1.11 -18.15 3.93
CA VAL A 28 -2.02 -17.20 3.27
C VAL A 28 -3.33 -17.88 2.86
N CYS A 29 -3.28 -19.06 2.23
CA CYS A 29 -4.46 -19.83 1.85
C CYS A 29 -5.34 -20.17 3.05
N GLU A 30 -4.73 -20.66 4.13
CA GLU A 30 -5.42 -20.97 5.39
C GLU A 30 -6.08 -19.72 5.99
N ALA A 31 -5.33 -18.62 6.07
CA ALA A 31 -5.82 -17.34 6.58
C ALA A 31 -6.94 -16.71 5.74
N ALA A 32 -6.93 -16.91 4.42
CA ALA A 32 -7.93 -16.39 3.48
C ALA A 32 -9.13 -17.33 3.28
N GLY A 33 -9.05 -18.58 3.77
CA GLY A 33 -10.07 -19.61 3.56
C GLY A 33 -10.19 -20.04 2.09
N VAL A 34 -9.08 -20.11 1.36
CA VAL A 34 -9.04 -20.49 -0.06
C VAL A 34 -8.09 -21.65 -0.32
N GLY A 35 -8.33 -22.42 -1.39
CA GLY A 35 -7.42 -23.48 -1.81
C GLY A 35 -6.18 -22.95 -2.54
N ALA A 36 -5.05 -23.66 -2.41
CA ALA A 36 -3.80 -23.33 -3.11
C ALA A 36 -3.93 -23.19 -4.63
N PRO A 37 -4.71 -24.02 -5.36
CA PRO A 37 -4.90 -23.84 -6.80
C PRO A 37 -5.50 -22.48 -7.17
N MET A 38 -6.38 -21.93 -6.32
CA MET A 38 -6.96 -20.60 -6.52
C MET A 38 -5.91 -19.50 -6.38
N LEU A 39 -5.06 -19.58 -5.36
CA LEU A 39 -3.98 -18.62 -5.12
C LEU A 39 -3.01 -18.60 -6.32
N TYR A 40 -2.50 -19.75 -6.72
CA TYR A 40 -1.56 -19.82 -7.85
C TYR A 40 -2.19 -19.42 -9.19
N ARG A 41 -3.48 -19.71 -9.41
CA ARG A 41 -4.20 -19.22 -10.59
C ARG A 41 -4.28 -17.69 -10.63
N LEU A 42 -4.44 -17.04 -9.48
CA LEU A 42 -4.61 -15.58 -9.39
C LEU A 42 -3.29 -14.82 -9.40
N PHE A 43 -2.23 -15.40 -8.83
CA PHE A 43 -0.98 -14.69 -8.56
C PHE A 43 0.27 -15.34 -9.18
N GLY A 44 0.15 -16.53 -9.77
CA GLY A 44 1.27 -17.28 -10.36
C GLY A 44 2.12 -17.97 -9.30
N ASP A 45 2.76 -17.19 -8.43
CA ASP A 45 3.66 -17.68 -7.38
C ASP A 45 3.65 -16.76 -6.14
N LYS A 46 4.54 -17.03 -5.17
CA LYS A 46 4.71 -16.19 -3.97
C LYS A 46 5.17 -14.78 -4.33
N ALA A 47 6.07 -14.62 -5.30
CA ALA A 47 6.58 -13.30 -5.69
C ALA A 47 5.47 -12.45 -6.32
N GLY A 48 4.65 -13.02 -7.20
CA GLY A 48 3.48 -12.37 -7.79
C GLY A 48 2.42 -12.00 -6.75
N LEU A 49 2.21 -12.83 -5.73
CA LEU A 49 1.37 -12.48 -4.59
C LEU A 49 1.92 -11.27 -3.82
N LEU A 50 3.21 -11.29 -3.47
CA LEU A 50 3.84 -10.19 -2.74
C LEU A 50 3.77 -8.88 -3.53
N ALA A 51 4.07 -8.91 -4.83
CA ALA A 51 3.95 -7.76 -5.71
C ALA A 51 2.51 -7.22 -5.71
N ALA A 52 1.51 -8.08 -5.83
CA ALA A 52 0.10 -7.67 -5.83
C ALA A 52 -0.36 -7.07 -4.48
N VAL A 53 0.19 -7.52 -3.36
CA VAL A 53 -0.08 -6.94 -2.02
C VAL A 53 0.48 -5.52 -1.93
N VAL A 54 1.72 -5.33 -2.39
CA VAL A 54 2.38 -4.02 -2.44
C VAL A 54 1.59 -3.07 -3.35
N ASP A 55 1.28 -3.50 -4.57
CA ASP A 55 0.53 -2.71 -5.54
C ASP A 55 -0.83 -2.27 -5.00
N ARG A 56 -1.57 -3.17 -4.33
CA ARG A 56 -2.86 -2.84 -3.71
C ARG A 56 -2.72 -1.76 -2.63
N GLY A 57 -1.75 -1.89 -1.73
CA GLY A 57 -1.52 -0.91 -0.66
C GLY A 57 -1.21 0.48 -1.23
N PHE A 58 -0.38 0.51 -2.27
CA PHE A 58 -0.02 1.75 -2.96
C PHE A 58 -1.17 2.37 -3.76
N GLU A 59 -2.00 1.57 -4.44
CA GLU A 59 -3.16 2.09 -5.18
C GLU A 59 -4.19 2.71 -4.23
N GLN A 60 -4.48 2.08 -3.09
CA GLN A 60 -5.35 2.65 -2.06
C GLN A 60 -4.77 3.94 -1.48
N TYR A 61 -3.47 3.94 -1.19
CA TYR A 61 -2.78 5.14 -0.70
C TYR A 61 -2.86 6.30 -1.69
N LEU A 62 -2.56 6.03 -2.97
CA LEU A 62 -2.56 7.03 -4.03
C LEU A 62 -3.96 7.50 -4.42
N ALA A 63 -4.98 6.65 -4.35
CA ALA A 63 -6.36 7.05 -4.64
C ALA A 63 -6.78 8.26 -3.79
N SER A 64 -6.42 8.25 -2.49
CA SER A 64 -6.71 9.38 -1.59
C SER A 64 -5.93 10.66 -1.96
N LYS A 65 -4.68 10.52 -2.39
CA LYS A 65 -3.79 11.64 -2.78
C LYS A 65 -4.20 12.25 -4.11
N ARG A 66 -4.53 11.42 -5.11
CA ARG A 66 -4.99 11.83 -6.45
C ARG A 66 -6.33 12.58 -6.40
N ALA A 67 -7.20 12.23 -5.43
CA ALA A 67 -8.47 12.90 -5.24
C ALA A 67 -8.35 14.31 -4.65
N ALA A 68 -7.22 14.65 -4.02
CA ALA A 68 -6.98 15.97 -3.46
C ALA A 68 -6.79 16.99 -4.58
N ARG A 69 -7.58 18.08 -4.53
CA ARG A 69 -7.43 19.22 -5.44
C ARG A 69 -6.71 20.35 -4.71
N PRO A 70 -5.66 20.95 -5.29
CA PRO A 70 -5.00 22.11 -4.71
C PRO A 70 -6.01 23.25 -4.46
N GLY A 71 -6.03 23.78 -3.23
CA GLY A 71 -6.77 24.99 -2.87
C GLY A 71 -5.90 26.24 -2.98
N ASP A 72 -6.38 27.38 -2.48
CA ASP A 72 -5.64 28.65 -2.52
C ASP A 72 -4.57 28.77 -1.42
N ASP A 73 -4.70 28.03 -0.32
CA ASP A 73 -3.73 27.99 0.79
C ASP A 73 -2.88 26.71 0.71
N PRO A 74 -1.61 26.80 0.25
CA PRO A 74 -0.75 25.64 0.11
C PRO A 74 -0.36 25.00 1.46
N VAL A 75 -0.34 25.77 2.55
CA VAL A 75 -0.05 25.24 3.89
C VAL A 75 -1.25 24.44 4.40
N ALA A 76 -2.48 24.89 4.14
CA ALA A 76 -3.68 24.10 4.42
C ALA A 76 -3.72 22.80 3.60
N ASP A 77 -3.33 22.86 2.31
CA ASP A 77 -3.23 21.67 1.46
C ASP A 77 -2.20 20.66 2.00
N LEU A 78 -1.04 21.15 2.48
CA LEU A 78 -0.02 20.30 3.11
C LEU A 78 -0.56 19.61 4.36
N ARG A 79 -1.27 20.34 5.23
CA ARG A 79 -1.89 19.77 6.44
C ARG A 79 -2.92 18.69 6.08
N SER A 80 -3.82 18.97 5.14
CA SER A 80 -4.80 17.99 4.67
C SER A 80 -4.13 16.75 4.05
N GLY A 81 -3.06 16.96 3.27
CA GLY A 81 -2.25 15.89 2.73
C GLY A 81 -1.60 15.02 3.81
N TRP A 82 -1.17 15.61 4.91
CA TRP A 82 -0.61 14.91 6.07
C TRP A 82 -1.68 14.12 6.83
N ASP A 83 -2.85 14.73 7.07
CA ASP A 83 -3.98 14.05 7.72
C ASP A 83 -4.45 12.82 6.91
N ASN A 84 -4.50 12.94 5.58
CA ASN A 84 -4.81 11.81 4.69
C ASN A 84 -3.77 10.69 4.80
N HIS A 85 -2.49 11.05 4.92
CA HIS A 85 -1.42 10.08 5.08
C HIS A 85 -1.51 9.34 6.43
N LEU A 86 -1.77 10.05 7.52
CA LEU A 86 -1.96 9.45 8.84
C LEU A 86 -3.22 8.59 8.92
N ARG A 87 -4.33 9.06 8.34
CA ARG A 87 -5.58 8.28 8.28
C ARG A 87 -5.36 6.95 7.56
N PHE A 88 -4.67 6.96 6.41
CA PHE A 88 -4.33 5.71 5.72
C PHE A 88 -3.46 4.80 6.59
N ALA A 89 -2.48 5.34 7.32
CA ALA A 89 -1.64 4.57 8.22
C ALA A 89 -2.45 3.89 9.34
N LEU A 90 -3.47 4.58 9.86
CA LEU A 90 -4.34 4.10 10.94
C LEU A 90 -5.38 3.08 10.45
N GLU A 91 -5.96 3.30 9.27
CA GLU A 91 -6.97 2.41 8.67
C GLU A 91 -6.35 1.14 8.08
N HIS A 92 -5.09 1.23 7.60
CA HIS A 92 -4.40 0.15 6.90
C HIS A 92 -2.99 -0.12 7.48
N PRO A 93 -2.86 -0.40 8.78
CA PRO A 93 -1.55 -0.49 9.45
C PRO A 93 -0.62 -1.55 8.84
N HIS A 94 -1.18 -2.66 8.37
CA HIS A 94 -0.42 -3.73 7.73
C HIS A 94 0.16 -3.32 6.37
N HIS A 95 -0.65 -2.65 5.53
CA HIS A 95 -0.17 -2.10 4.26
C HIS A 95 0.85 -0.99 4.48
N TYR A 96 0.61 -0.11 5.46
CA TYR A 96 1.51 0.96 5.81
C TYR A 96 2.89 0.42 6.24
N ARG A 97 2.92 -0.58 7.12
CA ARG A 97 4.17 -1.21 7.53
C ARG A 97 4.92 -1.81 6.34
N LEU A 98 4.21 -2.44 5.40
CA LEU A 98 4.82 -3.00 4.20
C LEU A 98 5.40 -1.94 3.27
N MET A 99 4.72 -0.80 3.09
CA MET A 99 5.21 0.29 2.25
C MET A 99 6.53 0.90 2.74
N TYR A 100 6.77 0.85 4.05
CA TYR A 100 8.00 1.35 4.70
C TYR A 100 8.91 0.22 5.19
N SER A 101 8.71 -1.00 4.68
CA SER A 101 9.48 -2.18 5.07
C SER A 101 10.88 -2.14 4.45
N PRO A 102 11.95 -2.47 5.19
CA PRO A 102 13.32 -2.49 4.66
C PRO A 102 13.52 -3.53 3.53
N GLU A 103 12.62 -4.51 3.41
CA GLU A 103 12.60 -5.51 2.35
C GLU A 103 12.22 -4.93 0.98
N LEU A 104 11.58 -3.76 0.92
CA LEU A 104 11.34 -3.03 -0.33
C LEU A 104 12.62 -2.31 -0.77
N THR A 105 13.48 -3.06 -1.45
CA THR A 105 14.77 -2.54 -1.95
C THR A 105 14.64 -1.61 -3.16
N VAL A 106 13.55 -1.73 -3.93
CA VAL A 106 13.24 -0.85 -5.07
C VAL A 106 11.90 -0.17 -4.80
N PRO A 107 11.86 1.17 -4.72
CA PRO A 107 10.60 1.89 -4.57
C PRO A 107 9.66 1.60 -5.76
N PRO A 108 8.41 1.17 -5.52
CA PRO A 108 7.46 0.97 -6.61
C PRO A 108 7.12 2.31 -7.28
N ALA A 109 6.57 2.25 -8.49
CA ALA A 109 6.17 3.45 -9.24
C ALA A 109 5.25 4.37 -8.42
N ALA A 110 4.37 3.76 -7.63
CA ALA A 110 3.46 4.47 -6.77
C ALA A 110 4.13 5.24 -5.62
N ALA A 111 5.24 4.73 -5.07
CA ALA A 111 6.03 5.47 -4.08
C ALA A 111 6.65 6.73 -4.70
N ARG A 112 7.12 6.64 -5.95
CA ARG A 112 7.65 7.79 -6.70
C ARG A 112 6.56 8.82 -6.99
N GLU A 113 5.36 8.38 -7.36
CA GLU A 113 4.22 9.26 -7.59
C GLU A 113 3.81 10.00 -6.31
N ALA A 114 3.68 9.28 -5.19
CA ALA A 114 3.36 9.89 -3.90
C ALA A 114 4.41 10.93 -3.47
N HIS A 115 5.69 10.63 -3.70
CA HIS A 115 6.78 11.58 -3.46
C HIS A 115 6.62 12.83 -4.33
N ALA A 116 6.36 12.68 -5.63
CA ALA A 116 6.18 13.80 -6.55
C ALA A 116 5.01 14.71 -6.13
N LEU A 117 3.89 14.12 -5.69
CA LEU A 117 2.75 14.88 -5.18
C LEU A 117 3.09 15.68 -3.92
N LEU A 118 3.84 15.09 -2.98
CA LEU A 118 4.31 15.81 -1.79
C LEU A 118 5.26 16.96 -2.18
N HIS A 119 6.20 16.71 -3.09
CA HIS A 119 7.15 17.72 -3.54
C HIS A 119 6.45 18.93 -4.17
N ALA A 120 5.46 18.70 -5.03
CA ALA A 120 4.68 19.77 -5.66
C ALA A 120 3.94 20.66 -4.63
N ILE A 121 3.44 20.07 -3.54
CA ILE A 121 2.80 20.85 -2.45
C ILE A 121 3.86 21.69 -1.71
N LEU A 122 5.02 21.11 -1.42
CA LEU A 122 6.11 21.82 -0.73
C LEU A 122 6.65 23.00 -1.57
N GLU A 123 6.76 22.84 -2.88
CA GLU A 123 7.14 23.93 -3.80
C GLU A 123 6.14 25.08 -3.74
N ARG A 124 4.83 24.77 -3.70
CA ARG A 124 3.80 25.82 -3.53
C ARG A 124 3.89 26.52 -2.18
N CYS A 125 4.16 25.78 -1.11
CA CYS A 125 4.39 26.39 0.21
C CYS A 125 5.61 27.33 0.22
N ALA A 126 6.69 26.97 -0.50
CA ALA A 126 7.90 27.77 -0.56
C ALA A 126 7.74 29.05 -1.40
N ALA A 127 6.78 29.08 -2.32
CA ALA A 127 6.48 30.22 -3.19
C ALA A 127 5.43 31.20 -2.61
N ALA A 128 4.82 30.86 -1.47
CA ALA A 128 3.75 31.62 -0.83
C ALA A 128 4.25 32.66 0.19
#